data_AF-A0A1G6KSG1-F1
#
_entry.id   AF-A0A1G6KSG1-F1
#
_cell.length_a   1.000
_cell.length_b   1.000
_cell.length_c   1.000
_cell.angle_alpha   90.00
_cell.angle_beta   90.00
_cell.angle_gamma   90.00
#
_symmetry.space_group_name_H-M   'P 1'
#
loop_
_entity.id
_entity.type
_entity.pdbx_description
1 polymer ?
#
loop_
_entity_poly.entity_id
_entity_poly.type
_entity_poly.pdbx_seq_one_letter_code
_entity_poly.pdbx_strand_id
1 'polypeptide(L)'
;MYLRTSPARIRTTIGGVHRARAAVALVVVALVAAGCSSSGDADPGPTATTPSTDGPTSSTQLVDPDAASVVTQTATLGGVDLTLTVGPVAVADGVGILRVAAAPTGGEGAVDLSERFGLSWTAGDTIDAVRLVDLPDGRVYLPAMDAEGASIGSEGNTYLRPGDGSETFFVAFAAPTAGSVSVMVPGVALFDAVPVLDAADAPSVAPLTDLTSVPAAKLTLASPALDSFTQDVAGQVSTRVADDVTVAIDSDVLFATASASLSPEADGALVSAGDQLARFPVGTMRVVGHTDDVGDAAENQVLSEQRAQAVTDRLGQLVDLSAYSVTVEGMGATQPVAEGTSDEARALNRRVELVIEASAPGEATSTVVADLPPAQGPEAAGSDGVSIVQPRDGQTELTWDVKLDHVRRVDGAIVGDVQLTNTGTEAAYSVTAFGGTTWDARGEGSASLITGATKLTLLSGGMRLYPLDYVIDDSLYNVDGSGREPLADRQLPPVEAGETIIVTVVWPDVPGDTVVLDSATVTTESGLTGDFGPAFRLTGVPVVG
;
A
#
# COMPACT_ATOMS: atom_id res chain seq x y z
N MET A 1 61.49 2.35 -11.08
CA MET A 1 62.04 3.38 -11.98
C MET A 1 60.84 4.01 -12.71
N TYR A 2 60.15 4.95 -12.04
CA TYR A 2 60.04 6.41 -12.35
C TYR A 2 59.37 6.70 -13.71
N LEU A 3 58.32 7.52 -13.92
CA LEU A 3 57.70 8.65 -13.19
C LEU A 3 56.24 8.91 -13.69
N ARG A 4 55.32 9.15 -12.74
CA ARG A 4 54.34 10.27 -12.60
C ARG A 4 53.68 10.91 -13.85
N THR A 5 52.35 11.08 -13.76
CA THR A 5 51.65 12.38 -13.56
C THR A 5 50.15 12.20 -13.22
N SER A 6 49.68 12.80 -12.10
CA SER A 6 48.29 13.23 -11.87
C SER A 6 48.17 14.73 -12.18
N PRO A 7 46.94 15.25 -12.38
CA PRO A 7 46.26 16.07 -11.35
C PRO A 7 44.72 15.85 -11.38
N ALA A 8 43.84 16.35 -10.49
CA ALA A 8 43.86 16.95 -9.17
C ALA A 8 42.43 16.77 -8.61
N ARG A 9 42.29 16.39 -7.33
CA ARG A 9 41.02 16.42 -6.58
C ARG A 9 40.90 17.76 -5.87
N ILE A 10 39.75 18.42 -6.00
CA ILE A 10 39.36 19.53 -5.13
C ILE A 10 38.57 18.95 -3.94
N ARG A 11 38.98 19.32 -2.73
CA ARG A 11 38.41 18.95 -1.44
C ARG A 11 37.87 20.22 -0.80
N THR A 12 36.62 20.22 -0.34
CA THR A 12 36.10 21.18 0.65
C THR A 12 35.07 20.42 1.50
N THR A 13 35.52 19.77 2.57
CA THR A 13 35.31 20.15 3.99
C THR A 13 33.85 20.10 4.43
N ILE A 14 33.40 18.94 4.93
CA ILE A 14 32.23 18.83 5.81
C ILE A 14 32.78 18.59 7.22
N GLY A 15 32.50 19.53 8.12
CA GLY A 15 32.84 19.45 9.54
C GLY A 15 31.98 18.39 10.22
N GLY A 16 32.65 17.50 10.95
CA GLY A 16 31.98 16.50 11.78
C GLY A 16 31.34 17.12 13.02
N VAL A 17 30.15 16.64 13.35
CA VAL A 17 29.60 16.70 14.71
C VAL A 17 29.27 15.27 15.10
N HIS A 18 30.20 14.61 15.80
CA HIS A 18 29.89 13.43 16.58
C HIS A 18 29.06 13.86 17.80
N ARG A 19 27.83 13.35 17.93
CA ARG A 19 27.12 13.34 19.22
C ARG A 19 27.13 11.92 19.77
N ALA A 20 27.80 11.80 20.91
CA ALA A 20 27.90 10.60 21.72
C ALA A 20 26.53 10.25 22.32
N ARG A 21 26.17 8.97 22.23
CA ARG A 21 25.06 8.37 22.99
C ARG A 21 25.44 8.35 24.47
N ALA A 22 24.69 9.05 25.31
CA ALA A 22 24.74 8.92 26.76
C ALA A 22 23.44 8.29 27.24
N ALA A 23 23.55 7.08 27.79
CA ALA A 23 22.48 6.40 28.49
C ALA A 23 22.12 7.18 29.77
N VAL A 24 20.84 7.48 29.98
CA VAL A 24 20.33 8.07 31.22
C VAL A 24 19.68 6.97 32.04
N ALA A 25 20.30 6.65 33.18
CA ALA A 25 19.74 5.79 34.21
C ALA A 25 18.74 6.60 35.06
N LEU A 26 17.57 6.00 35.29
CA LEU A 26 16.49 6.53 36.12
C LEU A 26 16.92 6.51 37.60
N VAL A 27 16.92 7.67 38.27
CA VAL A 27 17.07 7.77 39.74
C VAL A 27 15.77 8.30 40.31
N VAL A 28 15.08 7.44 41.06
CA VAL A 28 13.90 7.78 41.88
C VAL A 28 14.38 8.46 43.16
N VAL A 29 13.90 9.67 43.43
CA VAL A 29 14.00 10.30 44.77
C VAL A 29 12.61 10.67 45.24
N ALA A 30 12.14 9.93 46.24
CA ALA A 30 10.98 10.28 47.06
C ALA A 30 11.40 11.29 48.13
N LEU A 31 10.67 12.40 48.25
CA LEU A 31 10.82 13.36 49.35
C LEU A 31 9.47 13.57 50.03
N VAL A 32 9.34 12.95 51.19
CA VAL A 32 8.30 13.18 52.19
C VAL A 32 8.74 14.37 53.04
N ALA A 33 7.85 15.36 53.23
CA ALA A 33 7.99 16.35 54.29
C ALA A 33 6.63 16.61 54.95
N ALA A 34 6.55 16.20 56.22
CA ALA A 34 5.48 16.55 57.15
C ALA A 34 5.75 17.94 57.77
N GLY A 35 4.70 18.71 58.03
CA GLY A 35 4.76 19.95 58.79
C GLY A 35 3.39 20.31 59.40
N CYS A 36 3.35 20.41 60.72
CA CYS A 36 2.16 20.46 61.57
C CYS A 36 1.47 21.84 61.67
N SER A 37 0.15 21.76 61.84
CA SER A 37 -0.82 22.61 62.56
C SER A 37 -0.41 23.92 63.26
N SER A 38 -1.24 24.96 63.11
CA SER A 38 -1.88 25.63 64.26
C SER A 38 -3.17 26.37 63.86
N SER A 39 -4.08 26.42 64.81
CA SER A 39 -5.50 26.81 64.81
C SER A 39 -5.75 28.32 65.04
N GLY A 40 -6.85 28.85 64.52
CA GLY A 40 -7.43 30.15 64.89
C GLY A 40 -8.89 30.26 64.44
N ASP A 41 -9.77 30.51 65.41
CA ASP A 41 -11.24 30.43 65.38
C ASP A 41 -12.01 31.52 64.58
N ALA A 42 -13.30 31.21 64.41
CA ALA A 42 -14.42 31.82 63.68
C ALA A 42 -14.84 33.27 64.02
N ASP A 43 -15.48 33.96 63.05
CA ASP A 43 -16.94 34.28 63.06
C ASP A 43 -17.43 34.79 61.66
N PRO A 44 -18.72 34.66 61.26
CA PRO A 44 -19.20 34.70 59.87
C PRO A 44 -20.08 35.91 59.50
N GLY A 45 -20.36 36.07 58.20
CA GLY A 45 -21.51 36.82 57.66
C GLY A 45 -21.34 37.29 56.21
N PRO A 46 -22.42 37.65 55.49
CA PRO A 46 -23.59 36.84 55.20
C PRO A 46 -23.76 36.57 53.70
N THR A 47 -24.57 35.55 53.43
CA THR A 47 -25.04 35.03 52.14
C THR A 47 -25.69 36.10 51.26
N ALA A 48 -25.24 36.20 50.00
CA ALA A 48 -25.98 36.85 48.93
C ALA A 48 -26.12 35.88 47.76
N THR A 49 -27.21 35.12 47.78
CA THR A 49 -27.66 34.26 46.68
C THR A 49 -28.24 35.15 45.59
N THR A 50 -27.61 35.19 44.42
CA THR A 50 -28.18 35.78 43.20
C THR A 50 -28.53 34.62 42.26
N PRO A 51 -29.77 34.51 41.76
CA PRO A 51 -30.13 33.43 40.85
C PRO A 51 -29.62 33.76 39.44
N SER A 52 -28.61 33.02 38.97
CA SER A 52 -28.28 32.99 37.55
C SER A 52 -29.39 32.27 36.82
N THR A 53 -30.04 32.98 35.90
CA THR A 53 -31.07 32.44 35.04
C THR A 53 -30.36 31.73 33.89
N ASP A 54 -30.21 30.41 33.99
CA ASP A 54 -29.77 29.57 32.88
C ASP A 54 -30.86 29.61 31.80
N GLY A 55 -30.64 30.45 30.78
CA GLY A 55 -31.29 30.27 29.49
C GLY A 55 -30.59 29.13 28.76
N PRO A 56 -31.31 28.25 28.03
CA PRO A 56 -30.65 27.25 27.22
C PRO A 56 -29.87 27.97 26.12
N THR A 57 -28.55 27.93 26.18
CA THR A 57 -27.72 28.12 25.00
C THR A 57 -28.02 26.95 24.08
N SER A 58 -28.95 27.16 23.15
CA SER A 58 -29.01 26.37 21.93
C SER A 58 -27.63 26.46 21.27
N SER A 59 -26.87 25.37 21.36
CA SER A 59 -25.81 25.10 20.42
C SER A 59 -26.46 25.03 19.05
N THR A 60 -26.42 26.15 18.32
CA THR A 60 -26.62 26.12 16.88
C THR A 60 -25.52 25.22 16.34
N GLN A 61 -25.87 23.96 16.09
CA GLN A 61 -25.07 23.03 15.31
C GLN A 61 -24.82 23.77 13.99
N LEU A 62 -23.58 24.20 13.77
CA LEU A 62 -23.18 24.80 12.50
C LEU A 62 -23.52 23.76 11.44
N VAL A 63 -24.53 24.04 10.62
CA VAL A 63 -24.85 23.22 9.45
C VAL A 63 -23.63 23.34 8.55
N ASP A 64 -22.92 22.23 8.34
CA ASP A 64 -21.82 22.18 7.39
C ASP A 64 -22.38 22.63 6.03
N PRO A 65 -21.89 23.74 5.45
CA PRO A 65 -22.43 24.27 4.20
C PRO A 65 -22.34 23.24 3.07
N ASP A 66 -21.45 22.26 3.21
CA ASP A 66 -21.19 21.20 2.25
C ASP A 66 -21.72 19.84 2.72
N ALA A 67 -22.66 19.80 3.68
CA ALA A 67 -23.19 18.56 4.27
C ALA A 67 -23.74 17.52 3.27
N ALA A 68 -24.12 17.94 2.05
CA ALA A 68 -24.56 17.04 0.98
C ALA A 68 -23.40 16.41 0.18
N SER A 69 -22.18 16.89 0.42
CA SER A 69 -20.94 16.56 -0.30
C SER A 69 -19.91 15.92 0.61
N VAL A 70 -20.30 15.49 1.81
CA VAL A 70 -19.43 14.78 2.76
C VAL A 70 -19.82 13.30 2.84
N VAL A 71 -18.81 12.45 3.02
CA VAL A 71 -18.97 11.02 3.28
C VAL A 71 -18.46 10.72 4.69
N THR A 72 -19.24 10.00 5.49
CA THR A 72 -18.94 9.75 6.89
C THR A 72 -18.82 8.27 7.17
N GLN A 73 -17.83 7.89 7.98
CA GLN A 73 -17.64 6.53 8.46
C GLN A 73 -17.22 6.51 9.93
N THR A 74 -17.67 5.50 10.67
CA THR A 74 -17.23 5.26 12.05
C THR A 74 -16.10 4.25 12.09
N ALA A 75 -15.10 4.48 12.93
CA ALA A 75 -14.00 3.56 13.17
C ALA A 75 -13.58 3.59 14.64
N THR A 76 -13.03 2.49 15.14
CA THR A 76 -12.40 2.45 16.47
C THR A 76 -10.90 2.35 16.28
N LEU A 77 -10.14 3.36 16.70
CA LEU A 77 -8.69 3.41 16.55
C LEU A 77 -8.05 3.58 17.93
N GLY A 78 -7.14 2.69 18.33
CA GLY A 78 -6.48 2.77 19.64
C GLY A 78 -7.45 2.79 20.82
N GLY A 79 -8.61 2.13 20.67
CA GLY A 79 -9.69 2.11 21.66
C GLY A 79 -10.65 3.32 21.64
N VAL A 80 -10.38 4.33 20.81
CA VAL A 80 -11.22 5.52 20.66
C VAL A 80 -12.20 5.34 19.51
N ASP A 81 -13.50 5.50 19.76
CA ASP A 81 -14.51 5.50 18.71
C ASP A 81 -14.53 6.86 18.04
N LEU A 82 -14.29 6.90 16.73
CA LEU A 82 -14.25 8.09 15.90
C LEU A 82 -15.35 8.07 14.86
N THR A 83 -15.90 9.24 14.58
CA THR A 83 -16.60 9.53 13.32
C THR A 83 -15.66 10.33 12.43
N LEU A 84 -15.27 9.74 11.30
CA LEU A 84 -14.48 10.40 10.26
C LEU A 84 -15.40 10.93 9.17
N THR A 85 -15.21 12.18 8.79
CA THR A 85 -15.98 12.86 7.74
C THR A 85 -15.03 13.38 6.69
N VAL A 86 -15.14 12.85 5.48
CA VAL A 86 -14.38 13.25 4.31
C VAL A 86 -15.24 14.22 3.50
N GLY A 87 -14.75 15.46 3.34
CA GLY A 87 -15.42 16.50 2.56
C GLY A 87 -15.00 16.50 1.09
N PRO A 88 -15.60 17.38 0.26
CA PRO A 88 -15.23 17.49 -1.14
C PRO A 88 -13.77 17.90 -1.29
N VAL A 89 -13.19 17.56 -2.44
CA VAL A 89 -11.89 18.08 -2.87
C VAL A 89 -12.12 19.43 -3.54
N ALA A 90 -11.65 20.52 -2.95
CA ALA A 90 -11.75 21.86 -3.50
C ALA A 90 -10.58 22.16 -4.44
N VAL A 91 -10.87 22.52 -5.69
CA VAL A 91 -9.86 22.76 -6.73
C VAL A 91 -9.69 24.25 -7.01
N ALA A 92 -8.44 24.71 -6.96
CA ALA A 92 -8.03 26.04 -7.42
C ALA A 92 -6.56 26.02 -7.88
N ASP A 93 -6.24 26.77 -8.94
CA ASP A 93 -4.86 26.96 -9.42
C ASP A 93 -4.07 25.65 -9.68
N GLY A 94 -4.77 24.58 -10.10
CA GLY A 94 -4.17 23.26 -10.35
C GLY A 94 -3.89 22.41 -9.11
N VAL A 95 -4.33 22.87 -7.94
CA VAL A 95 -4.22 22.15 -6.66
C VAL A 95 -5.61 21.77 -6.17
N GLY A 96 -5.76 20.52 -5.73
CA GLY A 96 -6.94 20.03 -5.01
C GLY A 96 -6.65 20.00 -3.51
N ILE A 97 -7.58 20.46 -2.68
CA ILE A 97 -7.45 20.40 -1.22
C ILE A 97 -8.58 19.53 -0.68
N LEU A 98 -8.20 18.47 0.02
CA LEU A 98 -9.13 17.58 0.71
C LEU A 98 -9.35 18.06 2.15
N ARG A 99 -10.59 17.99 2.63
CA ARG A 99 -10.93 18.14 4.04
C ARG A 99 -11.21 16.78 4.68
N VAL A 100 -10.59 16.49 5.82
CA VAL A 100 -10.88 15.32 6.65
C VAL A 100 -11.12 15.77 8.08
N ALA A 101 -12.29 15.47 8.64
CA ALA A 101 -12.59 15.76 10.04
C ALA A 101 -12.71 14.47 10.86
N ALA A 102 -12.14 14.47 12.06
CA ALA A 102 -12.23 13.39 13.03
C ALA A 102 -12.96 13.89 14.29
N ALA A 103 -13.99 13.17 14.70
CA ALA A 103 -14.76 13.48 15.91
C ALA A 103 -14.76 12.28 16.86
N PRO A 104 -14.16 12.39 18.06
CA PRO A 104 -14.28 11.37 19.10
C PRO A 104 -15.72 11.26 19.59
N THR A 105 -16.31 10.09 19.42
CA THR A 105 -17.71 9.82 19.80
C THR A 105 -17.83 8.93 21.03
N GLY A 106 -16.77 8.25 21.44
CA GLY A 106 -16.79 7.29 22.53
C GLY A 106 -15.46 6.55 22.69
N GLY A 107 -15.52 5.37 23.32
CA GLY A 107 -14.35 4.53 23.59
C GLY A 107 -13.58 4.90 24.86
N GLU A 108 -12.38 4.34 24.97
CA GLU A 108 -11.43 4.55 26.07
C GLU A 108 -10.03 4.81 25.51
N GLY A 109 -9.13 5.37 26.33
CA GLY A 109 -7.74 5.60 25.91
C GLY A 109 -7.54 6.86 25.07
N ALA A 110 -6.62 6.77 24.11
CA ALA A 110 -6.24 7.87 23.23
C ALA A 110 -5.65 7.33 21.92
N VAL A 111 -5.79 8.08 20.84
CA VAL A 111 -5.23 7.75 19.54
C VAL A 111 -4.41 8.92 19.01
N ASP A 112 -3.23 8.61 18.49
CA ASP A 112 -2.46 9.54 17.68
C ASP A 112 -2.75 9.30 16.20
N LEU A 113 -3.47 10.22 15.57
CA LEU A 113 -3.80 10.14 14.15
C LEU A 113 -2.55 10.26 13.25
N SER A 114 -1.46 10.88 13.71
CA SER A 114 -0.21 10.95 12.94
C SER A 114 0.46 9.58 12.82
N GLU A 115 0.37 8.72 13.84
CA GLU A 115 0.89 7.35 13.80
C GLU A 115 0.06 6.43 12.90
N ARG A 116 -1.21 6.80 12.66
CA ARG A 116 -2.16 6.02 11.87
C ARG A 116 -2.26 6.50 10.42
N PHE A 117 -2.23 7.81 10.21
CA PHE A 117 -2.46 8.46 8.91
C PHE A 117 -1.25 9.27 8.44
N GLY A 118 -0.10 9.23 9.13
CA GLY A 118 1.13 9.88 8.69
C GLY A 118 2.11 8.90 8.09
N LEU A 119 3.00 9.39 7.23
CA LEU A 119 4.18 8.67 6.78
C LEU A 119 5.29 8.84 7.82
N SER A 120 5.83 7.74 8.35
CA SER A 120 6.68 7.66 9.56
C SER A 120 8.05 8.37 9.51
N TRP A 121 8.32 9.21 8.51
CA TRP A 121 9.64 9.83 8.25
C TRP A 121 9.62 11.36 8.18
N THR A 122 8.45 11.99 8.05
CA THR A 122 8.28 13.44 8.15
C THR A 122 7.90 13.78 9.59
N ALA A 123 8.76 14.51 10.30
CA ALA A 123 8.45 14.98 11.64
C ALA A 123 7.30 16.01 11.56
N GLY A 124 6.07 15.61 11.90
CA GLY A 124 4.94 16.52 12.00
C GLY A 124 3.61 15.82 12.34
N ASP A 125 2.72 16.54 13.03
CA ASP A 125 1.35 16.13 13.37
C ASP A 125 0.44 16.23 12.11
N THR A 126 0.74 15.41 11.09
CA THR A 126 0.06 15.44 9.78
C THR A 126 -0.65 14.13 9.44
N ILE A 127 -1.52 14.16 8.43
CA ILE A 127 -2.27 13.00 7.91
C ILE A 127 -1.92 12.70 6.43
N ASP A 128 -0.64 12.79 6.09
CA ASP A 128 -0.10 12.69 4.73
C ASP A 128 0.02 11.26 4.16
N ALA A 129 -0.56 10.27 4.83
CA ALA A 129 -0.80 8.94 4.28
C ALA A 129 -2.18 8.80 3.62
N VAL A 130 -2.99 9.87 3.53
CA VAL A 130 -4.22 9.87 2.74
C VAL A 130 -3.90 9.94 1.24
N ARG A 131 -4.64 9.20 0.41
CA ARG A 131 -4.53 9.25 -1.06
C ARG A 131 -5.86 9.55 -1.70
N LEU A 132 -5.86 10.36 -2.76
CA LEU A 132 -7.00 10.39 -3.68
C LEU A 132 -6.79 9.31 -4.75
N VAL A 133 -7.85 8.64 -5.15
CA VAL A 133 -7.81 7.55 -6.11
C VAL A 133 -8.88 7.80 -7.17
N ASP A 134 -8.44 7.96 -8.41
CA ASP A 134 -9.28 8.01 -9.59
C ASP A 134 -9.19 6.65 -10.28
N LEU A 135 -10.06 5.73 -9.86
CA LEU A 135 -10.07 4.36 -10.34
C LEU A 135 -10.40 4.27 -11.85
N PRO A 136 -11.39 5.03 -12.39
CA PRO A 136 -11.67 5.03 -13.82
C PRO A 136 -10.49 5.47 -14.70
N ASP A 137 -9.77 6.52 -14.30
CA ASP A 137 -8.59 7.00 -15.04
C ASP A 137 -7.30 6.27 -14.62
N GLY A 138 -7.38 5.35 -13.64
CA GLY A 138 -6.24 4.57 -13.16
C GLY A 138 -5.15 5.44 -12.55
N ARG A 139 -5.49 6.42 -11.71
CA ARG A 139 -4.50 7.31 -11.06
C ARG A 139 -4.64 7.36 -9.56
N VAL A 140 -3.50 7.52 -8.89
CA VAL A 140 -3.42 7.89 -7.47
C VAL A 140 -2.84 9.29 -7.38
N TYR A 141 -3.41 10.15 -6.54
CA TYR A 141 -2.87 11.47 -6.23
C TYR A 141 -2.25 11.40 -4.84
N LEU A 142 -0.96 11.76 -4.76
CA LEU A 142 -0.21 11.80 -3.52
C LEU A 142 -0.23 13.22 -2.94
N PRO A 143 -0.10 13.37 -1.61
CA PRO A 143 -0.02 14.70 -1.00
C PRO A 143 1.06 15.55 -1.65
N ALA A 144 0.70 16.79 -1.95
CA ALA A 144 1.61 17.78 -2.51
C ALA A 144 2.77 18.02 -1.54
N MET A 145 3.96 18.25 -2.08
CA MET A 145 5.15 18.55 -1.29
C MET A 145 5.78 19.89 -1.71
N ASP A 146 6.51 20.52 -0.79
CA ASP A 146 7.44 21.59 -1.13
C ASP A 146 8.77 21.05 -1.69
N ALA A 147 9.72 21.95 -1.97
CA ALA A 147 11.02 21.58 -2.53
C ALA A 147 11.92 20.86 -1.52
N GLU A 148 11.56 20.87 -0.25
CA GLU A 148 12.26 20.23 0.87
C GLU A 148 11.65 18.85 1.19
N GLY A 149 10.56 18.47 0.51
CA GLY A 149 9.86 17.20 0.71
C GLY A 149 8.87 17.20 1.87
N ALA A 150 8.53 18.37 2.42
CA ALA A 150 7.48 18.48 3.43
C ALA A 150 6.10 18.47 2.76
N SER A 151 5.18 17.68 3.30
CA SER A 151 3.80 17.61 2.82
C SER A 151 3.06 18.93 3.09
N ILE A 152 2.20 19.33 2.15
CA ILE A 152 1.37 20.53 2.26
C ILE A 152 0.02 20.15 2.86
N GLY A 153 -0.15 20.43 4.15
CA GLY A 153 -1.40 20.22 4.87
C GLY A 153 -1.51 21.13 6.09
N SER A 154 -2.64 21.06 6.78
CA SER A 154 -2.81 21.75 8.06
C SER A 154 -2.18 20.96 9.19
N GLU A 155 -1.45 21.64 10.07
CA GLU A 155 -1.10 21.11 11.38
C GLU A 155 -2.31 21.19 12.32
N GLY A 156 -2.52 20.17 13.15
CA GLY A 156 -3.65 20.09 14.07
C GLY A 156 -3.37 19.18 15.25
N ASN A 157 -4.33 19.08 16.18
CA ASN A 157 -4.20 18.12 17.28
C ASN A 157 -4.50 16.70 16.78
N THR A 158 -3.45 15.94 16.46
CA THR A 158 -3.60 14.53 16.06
C THR A 158 -3.87 13.60 17.23
N TYR A 159 -3.64 14.03 18.46
CA TYR A 159 -3.83 13.20 19.64
C TYR A 159 -5.22 13.41 20.25
N LEU A 160 -6.12 12.46 19.97
CA LEU A 160 -7.54 12.55 20.32
C LEU A 160 -7.93 11.57 21.44
N ARG A 161 -8.84 12.02 22.31
CA ARG A 161 -9.43 11.25 23.40
C ARG A 161 -10.96 11.32 23.38
N PRO A 162 -11.64 10.33 23.99
CA PRO A 162 -13.08 10.41 24.20
C PRO A 162 -13.45 11.69 24.96
N GLY A 163 -14.34 12.49 24.38
CA GLY A 163 -14.79 13.77 24.94
C GLY A 163 -14.07 15.02 24.42
N ASP A 164 -13.01 14.85 23.62
CA ASP A 164 -12.40 15.97 22.89
C ASP A 164 -13.34 16.49 21.78
N GLY A 165 -13.07 17.71 21.31
CA GLY A 165 -13.77 18.28 20.17
C GLY A 165 -13.42 17.59 18.85
N SER A 166 -14.16 17.92 17.79
CA SER A 166 -13.77 17.48 16.45
C SER A 166 -12.55 18.26 15.96
N GLU A 167 -11.59 17.54 15.40
CA GLU A 167 -10.43 18.10 14.72
C GLU A 167 -10.65 18.04 13.20
N THR A 168 -10.21 19.05 12.46
CA THR A 168 -10.29 19.10 11.00
C THR A 168 -8.90 19.29 10.42
N PHE A 169 -8.57 18.44 9.45
CA PHE A 169 -7.33 18.44 8.71
C PHE A 169 -7.59 18.75 7.25
N PHE A 170 -6.61 19.38 6.61
CA PHE A 170 -6.58 19.66 5.18
C PHE A 170 -5.30 19.11 4.57
N VAL A 171 -5.39 18.52 3.38
CA VAL A 171 -4.25 17.99 2.64
C VAL A 171 -4.35 18.42 1.18
N ALA A 172 -3.27 19.00 0.64
CA ALA A 172 -3.21 19.41 -0.74
C ALA A 172 -2.71 18.28 -1.65
N PHE A 173 -3.17 18.25 -2.89
CA PHE A 173 -2.87 17.27 -3.93
C PHE A 173 -2.77 17.96 -5.30
N ALA A 174 -2.27 17.25 -6.32
CA ALA A 174 -2.56 17.67 -7.69
C ALA A 174 -4.09 17.69 -7.90
N ALA A 175 -4.61 18.68 -8.62
CA ALA A 175 -6.05 18.76 -8.89
C ALA A 175 -6.53 17.54 -9.69
N PRO A 176 -7.48 16.75 -9.19
CA PRO A 176 -8.10 15.70 -9.98
C PRO A 176 -8.89 16.29 -11.15
N THR A 177 -8.93 15.57 -12.27
CA THR A 177 -9.70 15.95 -13.46
C THR A 177 -11.12 15.38 -13.47
N ALA A 178 -11.35 14.29 -12.74
CA ALA A 178 -12.67 13.70 -12.55
C ALA A 178 -13.57 14.57 -11.66
N GLY A 179 -14.90 14.47 -11.86
CA GLY A 179 -15.89 15.19 -11.04
C GLY A 179 -16.09 14.59 -9.63
N SER A 180 -15.54 13.40 -9.39
CA SER A 180 -15.47 12.74 -8.10
C SER A 180 -14.27 11.80 -8.07
N VAL A 181 -13.73 11.57 -6.88
CA VAL A 181 -12.64 10.60 -6.64
C VAL A 181 -12.98 9.75 -5.44
N SER A 182 -12.29 8.61 -5.29
CA SER A 182 -12.26 7.90 -4.02
C SER A 182 -11.16 8.48 -3.12
N VAL A 183 -11.33 8.37 -1.80
CA VAL A 183 -10.34 8.81 -0.81
C VAL A 183 -9.96 7.64 0.07
N MET A 184 -8.70 7.23 0.01
CA MET A 184 -8.16 6.19 0.86
C MET A 184 -7.66 6.79 2.17
N VAL A 185 -8.32 6.43 3.27
CA VAL A 185 -7.88 6.77 4.63
C VAL A 185 -7.35 5.48 5.28
N PRO A 186 -6.03 5.35 5.47
CA PRO A 186 -5.44 4.11 5.96
C PRO A 186 -6.02 3.64 7.29
N GLY A 187 -6.19 2.33 7.47
CA GLY A 187 -6.73 1.75 8.71
C GLY A 187 -8.21 2.05 8.96
N VAL A 188 -8.91 2.65 8.00
CA VAL A 188 -10.33 3.03 8.10
C VAL A 188 -11.12 2.42 6.94
N ALA A 189 -10.99 2.98 5.73
CA ALA A 189 -11.57 2.47 4.48
C ALA A 189 -11.16 3.33 3.26
N LEU A 190 -11.65 2.90 2.10
CA LEU A 190 -11.81 3.74 0.91
C LEU A 190 -13.21 4.39 0.89
N PHE A 191 -13.26 5.72 1.02
CA PHE A 191 -14.47 6.53 0.84
C PHE A 191 -14.73 6.71 -0.65
N ASP A 192 -15.91 6.32 -1.13
CA ASP A 192 -16.27 6.40 -2.55
C ASP A 192 -16.96 7.73 -2.90
N ALA A 193 -16.95 8.07 -4.19
CA ALA A 193 -17.70 9.18 -4.77
C ALA A 193 -17.53 10.54 -4.06
N VAL A 194 -16.34 10.83 -3.52
CA VAL A 194 -16.04 12.13 -2.91
C VAL A 194 -16.03 13.20 -4.00
N PRO A 195 -16.90 14.22 -3.94
CA PRO A 195 -17.01 15.21 -5.01
C PRO A 195 -15.74 16.03 -5.18
N VAL A 196 -15.40 16.35 -6.43
CA VAL A 196 -14.36 17.32 -6.77
C VAL A 196 -15.07 18.59 -7.24
N LEU A 197 -14.87 19.69 -6.53
CA LEU A 197 -15.61 20.95 -6.73
C LEU A 197 -14.63 22.10 -6.98
N ASP A 198 -15.07 23.12 -7.71
CA ASP A 198 -14.38 24.40 -7.73
C ASP A 198 -14.31 24.97 -6.30
N ALA A 199 -13.19 25.56 -5.90
CA ALA A 199 -13.02 26.05 -4.52
C ALA A 199 -14.05 27.10 -4.09
N ALA A 200 -14.65 27.82 -5.04
CA ALA A 200 -15.75 28.76 -4.76
C ALA A 200 -17.04 28.06 -4.28
N ASP A 201 -17.21 26.79 -4.64
CA ASP A 201 -18.38 25.97 -4.33
C ASP A 201 -18.13 25.00 -3.15
N ALA A 202 -16.96 25.06 -2.52
CA ALA A 202 -16.57 24.24 -1.36
C ALA A 202 -16.07 25.11 -0.18
N PRO A 203 -16.92 26.01 0.39
CA PRO A 203 -16.52 26.97 1.42
C PRO A 203 -16.08 26.33 2.75
N SER A 204 -16.34 25.05 2.99
CA SER A 204 -15.80 24.34 4.17
C SER A 204 -14.31 23.97 4.03
N VAL A 205 -13.74 24.07 2.83
CA VAL A 205 -12.36 23.71 2.54
C VAL A 205 -11.45 24.95 2.60
N ALA A 206 -10.35 24.85 3.36
CA ALA A 206 -9.39 25.93 3.48
C ALA A 206 -8.69 26.22 2.14
N PRO A 207 -8.46 27.49 1.76
CA PRO A 207 -7.67 27.83 0.58
C PRO A 207 -6.19 27.48 0.77
N LEU A 208 -5.46 27.27 -0.33
CA LEU A 208 -4.05 26.89 -0.29
C LEU A 208 -3.17 27.87 0.52
N THR A 209 -3.51 29.15 0.49
CA THR A 209 -2.79 30.21 1.21
C THR A 209 -2.85 30.09 2.73
N ASP A 210 -3.83 29.34 3.24
CA ASP A 210 -3.95 29.07 4.68
C ASP A 210 -3.06 27.89 5.09
N LEU A 211 -2.69 27.02 4.15
CA LEU A 211 -1.84 25.85 4.37
C LEU A 211 -0.37 26.17 4.15
N THR A 212 -0.04 27.00 3.16
CA THR A 212 1.35 27.30 2.81
C THR A 212 1.56 28.66 2.18
N SER A 213 2.76 29.21 2.39
CA SER A 213 3.23 30.41 1.67
C SER A 213 3.95 30.07 0.35
N VAL A 214 4.19 28.78 0.09
CA VAL A 214 4.82 28.32 -1.14
C VAL A 214 3.82 28.44 -2.30
N PRO A 215 4.17 29.13 -3.41
CA PRO A 215 3.29 29.21 -4.56
C PRO A 215 3.00 27.84 -5.18
N ALA A 216 1.76 27.60 -5.62
CA ALA A 216 1.33 26.34 -6.25
C ALA A 216 2.29 25.82 -7.34
N ALA A 217 2.80 26.72 -8.19
CA ALA A 217 3.73 26.39 -9.26
C ALA A 217 5.12 25.87 -8.80
N LYS A 218 5.40 25.90 -7.49
CA LYS A 218 6.63 25.36 -6.88
C LYS A 218 6.39 24.08 -6.08
N LEU A 219 5.15 23.60 -6.03
CA LEU A 219 4.83 22.34 -5.35
C LEU A 219 5.15 21.17 -6.26
N THR A 220 5.61 20.09 -5.65
CA THR A 220 5.66 18.77 -6.28
C THR A 220 4.27 18.16 -6.20
N LEU A 221 3.64 17.98 -7.36
CA LEU A 221 2.28 17.45 -7.49
C LEU A 221 2.35 16.08 -8.18
N ALA A 222 2.41 15.01 -7.39
CA ALA A 222 2.55 13.65 -7.91
C ALA A 222 1.17 12.99 -8.11
N SER A 223 1.00 12.37 -9.28
CA SER A 223 -0.21 11.62 -9.62
C SER A 223 0.11 10.33 -10.37
N PRO A 224 0.88 9.37 -9.81
CA PRO A 224 1.29 8.18 -10.57
C PRO A 224 0.11 7.37 -11.13
N ALA A 225 0.37 6.66 -12.23
CA ALA A 225 -0.57 5.70 -12.78
C ALA A 225 -0.64 4.46 -11.89
N LEU A 226 -1.82 3.85 -11.84
CA LEU A 226 -2.06 2.57 -11.20
C LEU A 226 -1.64 1.43 -12.11
N ASP A 227 -0.86 0.53 -11.55
CA ASP A 227 -0.45 -0.72 -12.14
C ASP A 227 -1.26 -1.87 -11.53
N SER A 228 -1.37 -2.97 -12.27
CA SER A 228 -1.85 -4.24 -11.72
C SER A 228 -0.84 -5.35 -11.97
N PHE A 229 -0.73 -6.26 -10.99
CA PHE A 229 0.07 -7.45 -11.10
C PHE A 229 -0.77 -8.70 -10.81
N THR A 230 -0.67 -9.67 -11.69
CA THR A 230 -1.34 -10.97 -11.54
C THR A 230 -0.34 -12.09 -11.81
N GLN A 231 -0.59 -13.25 -11.20
CA GLN A 231 0.23 -14.45 -11.40
C GLN A 231 -0.67 -15.66 -11.47
N ASP A 232 -0.37 -16.63 -12.33
CA ASP A 232 -1.09 -17.89 -12.28
C ASP A 232 -0.85 -18.61 -10.94
N VAL A 233 -1.78 -19.47 -10.53
CA VAL A 233 -1.69 -20.14 -9.23
C VAL A 233 -0.46 -21.06 -9.08
N ALA A 234 0.15 -21.47 -10.19
CA ALA A 234 1.38 -22.26 -10.19
C ALA A 234 2.65 -21.40 -10.09
N GLY A 235 2.54 -20.08 -10.22
CA GLY A 235 3.65 -19.14 -10.09
C GLY A 235 4.57 -19.05 -11.32
N GLN A 236 4.16 -19.61 -12.46
CA GLN A 236 4.97 -19.80 -13.66
C GLN A 236 4.80 -18.67 -14.68
N VAL A 237 3.63 -18.02 -14.68
CA VAL A 237 3.27 -16.93 -15.58
C VAL A 237 2.75 -15.77 -14.76
N SER A 238 3.35 -14.60 -14.94
CA SER A 238 2.86 -13.36 -14.35
C SER A 238 2.51 -12.33 -15.42
N THR A 239 1.65 -11.38 -15.08
CA THR A 239 1.24 -10.28 -15.96
C THR A 239 1.23 -9.00 -15.17
N ARG A 240 2.01 -8.01 -15.63
CA ARG A 240 1.98 -6.63 -15.17
C ARG A 240 1.29 -5.79 -16.24
N VAL A 241 0.30 -4.99 -15.84
CA VAL A 241 -0.33 -3.98 -16.68
C VAL A 241 0.04 -2.62 -16.10
N ALA A 242 0.80 -1.85 -16.86
CA ALA A 242 1.24 -0.50 -16.57
C ALA A 242 1.09 0.34 -17.86
N ASP A 243 2.05 1.22 -18.18
CA ASP A 243 2.14 1.87 -19.50
C ASP A 243 2.21 0.84 -20.64
N ASP A 244 2.96 -0.23 -20.42
CA ASP A 244 3.00 -1.43 -21.26
C ASP A 244 2.42 -2.63 -20.51
N VAL A 245 2.05 -3.68 -21.25
CA VAL A 245 1.68 -4.97 -20.66
C VAL A 245 2.84 -5.94 -20.79
N THR A 246 3.32 -6.46 -19.67
CA THR A 246 4.38 -7.47 -19.63
C THR A 246 3.85 -8.79 -19.10
N VAL A 247 3.81 -9.81 -19.95
CA VAL A 247 3.57 -11.20 -19.54
C VAL A 247 4.92 -11.89 -19.38
N ALA A 248 5.31 -12.23 -18.15
CA ALA A 248 6.58 -12.91 -17.89
C ALA A 248 6.35 -14.40 -17.63
N ILE A 249 7.23 -15.24 -18.18
CA ILE A 249 7.19 -16.69 -18.05
C ILE A 249 8.51 -17.17 -17.46
N ASP A 250 8.43 -17.98 -16.41
CA ASP A 250 9.60 -18.58 -15.76
C ASP A 250 10.37 -19.49 -16.74
N SER A 251 11.67 -19.21 -16.93
CA SER A 251 12.52 -20.01 -17.81
C SER A 251 12.79 -21.40 -17.28
N ASP A 252 12.72 -21.64 -15.97
CA ASP A 252 12.95 -22.96 -15.39
C ASP A 252 11.80 -23.93 -15.70
N VAL A 253 10.60 -23.39 -15.97
CA VAL A 253 9.47 -24.16 -16.50
C VAL A 253 9.63 -24.40 -17.99
N LEU A 254 10.13 -23.41 -18.73
CA LEU A 254 10.26 -23.49 -20.18
C LEU A 254 11.45 -24.35 -20.65
N PHE A 255 12.56 -24.35 -19.92
CA PHE A 255 13.83 -24.87 -20.40
C PHE A 255 14.63 -25.59 -19.31
N ALA A 256 15.39 -26.61 -19.71
CA ALA A 256 16.47 -27.13 -18.88
C ALA A 256 17.63 -26.11 -18.76
N THR A 257 18.49 -26.30 -17.75
CA THR A 257 19.70 -25.48 -17.54
C THR A 257 20.55 -25.41 -18.81
N ALA A 258 20.98 -24.19 -19.18
CA ALA A 258 21.78 -23.91 -20.38
C ALA A 258 21.20 -24.45 -21.70
N SER A 259 19.88 -24.64 -21.78
CA SER A 259 19.17 -25.11 -22.97
C SER A 259 18.18 -24.06 -23.48
N ALA A 260 17.95 -24.07 -24.80
CA ALA A 260 16.85 -23.38 -25.47
C ALA A 260 15.80 -24.35 -26.04
N SER A 261 15.98 -25.67 -25.81
CA SER A 261 14.95 -26.67 -26.14
C SER A 261 13.86 -26.63 -25.08
N LEU A 262 12.61 -26.46 -25.53
CA LEU A 262 11.43 -26.42 -24.66
C LEU A 262 11.25 -27.73 -23.89
N SER A 263 10.87 -27.62 -22.62
CA SER A 263 10.51 -28.73 -21.76
C SER A 263 9.14 -29.34 -22.14
N PRO A 264 8.82 -30.54 -21.66
CA PRO A 264 7.46 -31.10 -21.75
C PRO A 264 6.40 -30.25 -21.05
N GLU A 265 6.78 -29.49 -20.02
CA GLU A 265 5.88 -28.65 -19.22
C GLU A 265 5.60 -27.28 -19.86
N ALA A 266 6.46 -26.85 -20.80
CA ALA A 266 6.41 -25.52 -21.41
C ALA A 266 5.05 -25.19 -22.07
N ASP A 267 4.39 -26.19 -22.66
CA ASP A 267 3.10 -25.98 -23.33
C ASP A 267 2.03 -25.44 -22.37
N GLY A 268 2.01 -25.89 -21.11
CA GLY A 268 1.05 -25.41 -20.12
C GLY A 268 1.25 -23.93 -19.78
N ALA A 269 2.51 -23.54 -19.55
CA ALA A 269 2.87 -22.15 -19.29
C ALA A 269 2.61 -21.24 -20.51
N LEU A 270 2.91 -21.72 -21.73
CA LEU A 270 2.67 -20.97 -22.95
C LEU A 270 1.17 -20.80 -23.28
N VAL A 271 0.33 -21.79 -22.96
CA VAL A 271 -1.12 -21.65 -23.05
C VAL A 271 -1.62 -20.61 -22.05
N SER A 272 -1.18 -20.67 -20.80
CA SER A 272 -1.53 -19.67 -19.77
C SER A 272 -1.11 -18.26 -20.19
N ALA A 273 0.10 -18.09 -20.73
CA ALA A 273 0.54 -16.81 -21.28
C ALA A 273 -0.33 -16.36 -22.46
N GLY A 274 -0.70 -17.27 -23.36
CA GLY A 274 -1.62 -17.01 -24.47
C GLY A 274 -3.00 -16.54 -24.01
N ASP A 275 -3.54 -17.11 -22.92
CA ASP A 275 -4.80 -16.68 -22.33
C ASP A 275 -4.70 -15.26 -21.74
N GLN A 276 -3.54 -14.88 -21.18
CA GLN A 276 -3.29 -13.49 -20.75
C GLN A 276 -3.18 -12.55 -21.95
N LEU A 277 -2.50 -12.94 -23.02
CA LEU A 277 -2.41 -12.15 -24.26
C LEU A 277 -3.78 -11.91 -24.90
N ALA A 278 -4.71 -12.85 -24.80
CA ALA A 278 -6.06 -12.69 -25.36
C ALA A 278 -6.81 -11.47 -24.78
N ARG A 279 -6.34 -10.92 -23.65
CA ARG A 279 -6.89 -9.71 -23.04
C ARG A 279 -6.47 -8.41 -23.74
N PHE A 280 -5.43 -8.46 -24.59
CA PHE A 280 -4.78 -7.29 -25.19
C PHE A 280 -4.62 -7.47 -26.71
N PRO A 281 -5.72 -7.61 -27.47
CA PRO A 281 -5.75 -8.38 -28.72
C PRO A 281 -4.99 -7.80 -29.92
N VAL A 282 -4.43 -6.58 -29.86
CA VAL A 282 -3.71 -5.95 -30.98
C VAL A 282 -2.54 -5.11 -30.46
N GLY A 283 -1.40 -5.12 -31.16
CA GLY A 283 -0.28 -4.24 -30.79
C GLY A 283 1.08 -4.65 -31.38
N THR A 284 2.12 -3.92 -30.98
CA THR A 284 3.51 -4.35 -31.13
C THR A 284 3.84 -5.27 -29.96
N MET A 285 4.37 -6.47 -30.23
CA MET A 285 4.80 -7.39 -29.18
C MET A 285 6.29 -7.67 -29.31
N ARG A 286 7.05 -7.42 -28.24
CA ARG A 286 8.45 -7.80 -28.11
C ARG A 286 8.53 -9.06 -27.24
N VAL A 287 9.20 -10.09 -27.74
CA VAL A 287 9.53 -11.30 -26.96
C VAL A 287 10.98 -11.19 -26.53
N VAL A 288 11.23 -11.03 -25.23
CA VAL A 288 12.55 -10.74 -24.68
C VAL A 288 13.01 -11.88 -23.78
N GLY A 289 14.14 -12.50 -24.11
CA GLY A 289 14.77 -13.51 -23.27
C GLY A 289 15.75 -12.91 -22.27
N HIS A 290 15.77 -13.43 -21.05
CA HIS A 290 16.71 -13.04 -20.00
C HIS A 290 17.41 -14.26 -19.38
N THR A 291 18.59 -14.03 -18.80
CA THR A 291 19.33 -15.00 -17.98
C THR A 291 19.62 -14.41 -16.60
N ASP A 292 20.09 -15.26 -15.69
CA ASP A 292 20.74 -14.78 -14.47
C ASP A 292 22.18 -14.32 -14.72
N ASP A 293 22.88 -13.98 -13.64
CA ASP A 293 24.26 -13.48 -13.62
C ASP A 293 25.33 -14.58 -13.79
N VAL A 294 24.93 -15.85 -13.97
CA VAL A 294 25.87 -16.98 -14.02
C VAL A 294 26.26 -17.29 -15.47
N GLY A 295 27.55 -17.45 -15.72
CA GLY A 295 28.09 -17.85 -17.03
C GLY A 295 28.81 -16.72 -17.79
N ASP A 296 29.15 -16.97 -19.06
CA ASP A 296 29.75 -15.96 -19.94
C ASP A 296 28.68 -15.03 -20.53
N ALA A 297 28.95 -13.73 -20.55
CA ALA A 297 27.97 -12.74 -21.00
C ALA A 297 27.59 -12.90 -22.48
N ALA A 298 28.52 -13.29 -23.36
CA ALA A 298 28.24 -13.49 -24.78
C ALA A 298 27.45 -14.79 -25.00
N GLU A 299 27.75 -15.84 -24.22
CA GLU A 299 26.96 -17.08 -24.24
C GLU A 299 25.52 -16.83 -23.72
N ASN A 300 25.36 -16.07 -22.64
CA ASN A 300 24.06 -15.70 -22.09
C ASN A 300 23.23 -14.85 -23.05
N GLN A 301 23.87 -13.92 -23.77
CA GLN A 301 23.21 -13.16 -24.83
C GLN A 301 22.62 -14.09 -25.89
N VAL A 302 23.45 -14.98 -26.45
CA VAL A 302 23.01 -15.94 -27.49
C VAL A 302 21.93 -16.89 -26.96
N LEU A 303 22.07 -17.39 -25.73
CA LEU A 303 21.10 -18.28 -25.11
C LEU A 303 19.75 -17.59 -24.94
N SER A 304 19.75 -16.34 -24.48
CA SER A 304 18.53 -15.56 -24.25
C SER A 304 17.77 -15.29 -25.56
N GLU A 305 18.47 -14.96 -26.65
CA GLU A 305 17.88 -14.80 -27.99
C GLU A 305 17.26 -16.10 -28.50
N GLN A 306 17.97 -17.23 -28.33
CA GLN A 306 17.47 -18.55 -28.73
C GLN A 306 16.22 -18.96 -27.96
N ARG A 307 16.16 -18.69 -26.66
CA ARG A 307 15.00 -18.96 -25.81
C ARG A 307 13.79 -18.11 -26.22
N ALA A 308 14.00 -16.82 -26.47
CA ALA A 308 12.95 -15.93 -26.95
C ALA A 308 12.38 -16.39 -28.30
N GLN A 309 13.24 -16.83 -29.22
CA GLN A 309 12.80 -17.39 -30.50
C GLN A 309 12.00 -18.69 -30.32
N ALA A 310 12.45 -19.61 -29.47
CA ALA A 310 11.76 -20.87 -29.21
C ALA A 310 10.36 -20.65 -28.61
N VAL A 311 10.24 -19.70 -27.68
CA VAL A 311 8.94 -19.27 -27.13
C VAL A 311 8.05 -18.71 -28.23
N THR A 312 8.57 -17.79 -29.05
CA THR A 312 7.80 -17.17 -30.15
C THR A 312 7.26 -18.22 -31.13
N ASP A 313 8.12 -19.14 -31.56
CA ASP A 313 7.75 -20.20 -32.52
C ASP A 313 6.68 -21.13 -31.96
N ARG A 314 6.77 -21.49 -30.67
CA ARG A 314 5.80 -22.38 -30.03
C ARG A 314 4.50 -21.67 -29.70
N LEU A 315 4.57 -20.45 -29.17
CA LEU A 315 3.39 -19.63 -28.84
C LEU A 315 2.54 -19.38 -30.09
N GLY A 316 3.16 -19.07 -31.24
CA GLY A 316 2.45 -18.92 -32.52
C GLY A 316 1.79 -20.20 -33.07
N GLN A 317 2.09 -21.37 -32.50
CA GLN A 317 1.37 -22.63 -32.80
C GLN A 317 0.19 -22.87 -31.85
N LEU A 318 0.22 -22.25 -30.67
CA LEU A 318 -0.78 -22.43 -29.61
C LEU A 318 -1.88 -21.36 -29.67
N VAL A 319 -1.52 -20.13 -30.02
CA VAL A 319 -2.44 -18.98 -30.12
C VAL A 319 -2.24 -18.20 -31.42
N ASP A 320 -3.28 -17.46 -31.82
CA ASP A 320 -3.23 -16.60 -32.99
C ASP A 320 -2.48 -15.30 -32.69
N LEU A 321 -1.26 -15.18 -33.21
CA LEU A 321 -0.43 -13.97 -33.08
C LEU A 321 -0.55 -13.03 -34.29
N SER A 322 -1.44 -13.30 -35.25
CA SER A 322 -1.52 -12.53 -36.50
C SER A 322 -1.90 -11.05 -36.31
N ALA A 323 -2.49 -10.73 -35.17
CA ALA A 323 -2.84 -9.37 -34.76
C ALA A 323 -1.66 -8.58 -34.17
N TYR A 324 -0.52 -9.23 -33.93
CA TYR A 324 0.67 -8.60 -33.35
C TYR A 324 1.80 -8.43 -34.38
N SER A 325 2.48 -7.30 -34.31
CA SER A 325 3.80 -7.15 -34.92
C SER A 325 4.85 -7.67 -33.94
N VAL A 326 5.33 -8.90 -34.15
CA VAL A 326 6.23 -9.58 -33.21
C VAL A 326 7.69 -9.32 -33.52
N THR A 327 8.47 -8.90 -32.51
CA THR A 327 9.94 -8.86 -32.55
C THR A 327 10.53 -9.76 -31.47
N VAL A 328 11.73 -10.30 -31.72
CA VAL A 328 12.42 -11.21 -30.80
C VAL A 328 13.75 -10.59 -30.41
N GLU A 329 14.03 -10.53 -29.11
CA GLU A 329 15.24 -9.95 -28.53
C GLU A 329 15.78 -10.85 -27.41
N GLY A 330 17.08 -10.80 -27.17
CA GLY A 330 17.70 -11.34 -25.96
C GLY A 330 18.46 -10.25 -25.24
N MET A 331 18.46 -10.28 -23.92
CA MET A 331 19.14 -9.29 -23.07
C MET A 331 20.20 -9.90 -22.17
N GLY A 332 20.42 -11.23 -22.24
CA GLY A 332 21.28 -11.95 -21.30
C GLY A 332 20.95 -11.56 -19.85
N ALA A 333 21.99 -11.22 -19.08
CA ALA A 333 21.89 -10.80 -17.68
C ALA A 333 21.74 -9.28 -17.48
N THR A 334 21.55 -8.49 -18.56
CA THR A 334 21.73 -7.03 -18.50
C THR A 334 20.54 -6.26 -17.93
N GLN A 335 19.39 -6.92 -17.80
CA GLN A 335 18.14 -6.34 -17.25
C GLN A 335 17.57 -7.25 -16.14
N PRO A 336 18.21 -7.30 -14.96
CA PRO A 336 17.69 -8.04 -13.81
C PRO A 336 16.44 -7.36 -13.24
N VAL A 337 15.46 -8.16 -12.85
CA VAL A 337 14.25 -7.73 -12.11
C VAL A 337 14.41 -7.87 -10.60
N ALA A 338 15.28 -8.78 -10.16
CA ALA A 338 15.66 -8.94 -8.77
C ALA A 338 17.16 -8.70 -8.61
N GLU A 339 17.53 -7.80 -7.70
CA GLU A 339 18.93 -7.56 -7.37
C GLU A 339 19.51 -8.68 -6.49
N GLY A 340 20.83 -8.82 -6.54
CA GLY A 340 21.56 -9.78 -5.71
C GLY A 340 21.85 -11.11 -6.40
N THR A 341 22.34 -12.07 -5.61
CA THR A 341 22.89 -13.33 -6.11
C THR A 341 22.34 -14.55 -5.36
N SER A 342 21.19 -14.43 -4.70
CA SER A 342 20.46 -15.58 -4.15
C SER A 342 19.86 -16.40 -5.28
N ASP A 343 19.57 -17.68 -5.07
CA ASP A 343 18.95 -18.49 -6.11
C ASP A 343 17.50 -18.04 -6.37
N GLU A 344 16.79 -17.41 -5.42
CA GLU A 344 15.50 -16.76 -5.71
C GLU A 344 15.64 -15.58 -6.66
N ALA A 345 16.58 -14.67 -6.39
CA ALA A 345 16.80 -13.51 -7.26
C ALA A 345 17.20 -13.98 -8.67
N ARG A 346 18.05 -15.01 -8.75
CA ARG A 346 18.43 -15.62 -10.03
C ARG A 346 17.25 -16.29 -10.73
N ALA A 347 16.39 -17.01 -10.02
CA ALA A 347 15.20 -17.62 -10.59
C ALA A 347 14.27 -16.57 -11.19
N LEU A 348 14.01 -15.47 -10.47
CA LEU A 348 13.24 -14.35 -11.01
C LEU A 348 13.89 -13.73 -12.25
N ASN A 349 15.22 -13.65 -12.30
CA ASN A 349 15.94 -13.11 -13.46
C ASN A 349 15.91 -14.04 -14.69
N ARG A 350 15.79 -15.35 -14.50
CA ARG A 350 15.64 -16.34 -15.59
C ARG A 350 14.21 -16.37 -16.11
N ARG A 351 13.88 -15.50 -17.06
CA ARG A 351 12.53 -15.36 -17.61
C ARG A 351 12.51 -15.07 -19.11
N VAL A 352 11.35 -15.30 -19.72
CA VAL A 352 11.01 -14.75 -21.03
C VAL A 352 9.82 -13.81 -20.87
N GLU A 353 9.94 -12.58 -21.36
CA GLU A 353 8.90 -11.56 -21.30
C GLU A 353 8.22 -11.38 -22.66
N LEU A 354 6.90 -11.26 -22.66
CA LEU A 354 6.10 -10.80 -23.78
C LEU A 354 5.63 -9.38 -23.44
N VAL A 355 6.26 -8.38 -24.04
CA VAL A 355 5.99 -6.96 -23.79
C VAL A 355 5.13 -6.42 -24.93
N ILE A 356 3.94 -5.91 -24.59
CA ILE A 356 2.97 -5.36 -25.52
C ILE A 356 2.92 -3.85 -25.31
N GLU A 357 3.25 -3.10 -26.36
CA GLU A 357 3.06 -1.63 -26.37
C GLU A 357 1.56 -1.36 -26.38
N ALA A 358 1.03 -0.83 -25.27
CA ALA A 358 -0.40 -0.82 -25.05
C ALA A 358 -1.16 0.08 -26.04
N SER A 359 -2.20 -0.47 -26.65
CA SER A 359 -3.47 0.23 -26.86
C SER A 359 -4.45 -0.35 -25.83
N ALA A 360 -5.31 0.50 -25.25
CA ALA A 360 -6.16 0.19 -24.08
C ALA A 360 -6.67 -1.27 -23.98
N PRO A 361 -6.77 -1.85 -22.77
CA PRO A 361 -7.24 -3.22 -22.57
C PRO A 361 -8.54 -3.48 -23.32
N GLY A 362 -8.63 -4.60 -24.03
CA GLY A 362 -9.91 -5.05 -24.57
C GLY A 362 -10.83 -5.51 -23.44
N GLU A 363 -12.14 -5.48 -23.64
CA GLU A 363 -13.09 -6.23 -22.79
C GLU A 363 -12.78 -7.72 -22.90
N ALA A 364 -11.88 -8.20 -22.05
CA ALA A 364 -11.46 -9.58 -22.06
C ALA A 364 -12.34 -10.39 -21.10
N THR A 365 -13.31 -11.09 -21.66
CA THR A 365 -14.11 -12.05 -20.91
C THR A 365 -13.34 -13.37 -20.81
N SER A 366 -12.44 -13.52 -19.83
CA SER A 366 -11.92 -14.86 -19.50
C SER A 366 -12.95 -15.58 -18.64
N THR A 367 -13.61 -16.60 -19.21
CA THR A 367 -14.67 -17.39 -18.56
C THR A 367 -14.16 -18.70 -17.95
N VAL A 368 -12.85 -18.87 -17.80
CA VAL A 368 -12.30 -20.13 -17.27
C VAL A 368 -12.40 -20.12 -15.76
N VAL A 369 -13.39 -20.84 -15.21
CA VAL A 369 -13.42 -21.19 -13.79
C VAL A 369 -12.40 -22.31 -13.59
N ALA A 370 -11.15 -21.95 -13.29
CA ALA A 370 -10.16 -22.94 -12.84
C ALA A 370 -10.46 -23.35 -11.40
N ASP A 371 -10.23 -24.63 -11.07
CA ASP A 371 -10.30 -25.10 -9.69
C ASP A 371 -9.31 -24.34 -8.82
N LEU A 372 -9.73 -23.95 -7.61
CA LEU A 372 -8.85 -23.28 -6.66
C LEU A 372 -7.69 -24.22 -6.28
N PRO A 373 -6.45 -23.72 -6.18
CA PRO A 373 -5.35 -24.50 -5.64
C PRO A 373 -5.64 -24.89 -4.19
N PRO A 374 -5.09 -25.98 -3.64
CA PRO A 374 -5.22 -26.29 -2.22
C PRO A 374 -4.80 -25.10 -1.33
N ALA A 375 -5.53 -24.84 -0.25
CA ALA A 375 -5.13 -23.81 0.71
C ALA A 375 -3.81 -24.22 1.41
N GLN A 376 -2.90 -23.25 1.55
CA GLN A 376 -1.59 -23.47 2.20
C GLN A 376 -1.65 -23.34 3.74
N GLY A 377 -2.78 -22.90 4.28
CA GLY A 377 -3.01 -22.69 5.71
C GLY A 377 -4.49 -22.84 6.07
N PRO A 378 -4.92 -22.35 7.25
CA PRO A 378 -6.31 -22.39 7.67
C PRO A 378 -7.24 -21.77 6.62
N GLU A 379 -8.41 -22.39 6.42
CA GLU A 379 -9.41 -21.99 5.45
C GLU A 379 -10.79 -21.95 6.11
N ALA A 380 -11.53 -20.87 5.88
CA ALA A 380 -12.90 -20.71 6.36
C ALA A 380 -13.72 -19.80 5.43
N ALA A 381 -15.02 -19.65 5.70
CA ALA A 381 -15.82 -18.61 5.06
C ALA A 381 -15.38 -17.22 5.54
N GLY A 382 -15.51 -16.20 4.68
CA GLY A 382 -15.13 -14.82 4.99
C GLY A 382 -15.71 -14.28 6.30
N SER A 383 -16.99 -14.56 6.55
CA SER A 383 -17.70 -14.13 7.77
C SER A 383 -17.28 -14.87 9.04
N ASP A 384 -16.77 -16.10 8.89
CA ASP A 384 -16.35 -16.95 10.01
C ASP A 384 -14.92 -16.59 10.43
N GLY A 385 -14.09 -16.21 9.47
CA GLY A 385 -12.69 -15.87 9.70
C GLY A 385 -11.81 -17.09 10.00
N VAL A 386 -10.50 -16.83 10.14
CA VAL A 386 -9.48 -17.84 10.43
C VAL A 386 -8.58 -17.36 11.56
N SER A 387 -8.16 -18.29 12.42
CA SER A 387 -7.10 -18.03 13.40
C SER A 387 -5.76 -18.49 12.85
N ILE A 388 -4.76 -17.61 12.91
CA ILE A 388 -3.40 -17.90 12.47
C ILE A 388 -2.40 -17.64 13.60
N VAL A 389 -1.37 -18.48 13.68
CA VAL A 389 -0.28 -18.36 14.66
C VAL A 389 0.98 -18.00 13.92
N GLN A 390 1.52 -16.83 14.24
CA GLN A 390 2.74 -16.30 13.66
C GLN A 390 3.92 -16.60 14.60
N PRO A 391 4.89 -17.42 14.15
CA PRO A 391 6.10 -17.67 14.92
C PRO A 391 6.87 -16.37 15.17
N ARG A 392 7.72 -16.36 16.20
CA ARG A 392 8.77 -15.34 16.34
C ARG A 392 10.04 -15.93 16.92
N ASP A 393 11.18 -15.62 16.33
CA ASP A 393 12.45 -16.17 16.82
C ASP A 393 12.77 -15.64 18.23
N GLY A 394 12.83 -16.56 19.20
CA GLY A 394 13.12 -16.25 20.60
C GLY A 394 12.09 -15.38 21.33
N GLN A 395 10.88 -15.18 20.77
CA GLN A 395 9.80 -14.40 21.37
C GLN A 395 8.49 -15.20 21.43
N THR A 396 7.49 -14.67 22.14
CA THR A 396 6.13 -15.23 22.16
C THR A 396 5.52 -15.15 20.77
N GLU A 397 4.88 -16.23 20.33
CA GLU A 397 4.11 -16.25 19.09
C GLU A 397 2.97 -15.23 19.13
N LEU A 398 2.67 -14.62 17.99
CA LEU A 398 1.49 -13.77 17.87
C LEU A 398 0.34 -14.58 17.29
N THR A 399 -0.84 -14.47 17.90
CA THR A 399 -2.05 -15.12 17.41
C THR A 399 -2.98 -14.06 16.86
N TRP A 400 -3.46 -14.30 15.65
CA TRP A 400 -4.34 -13.38 14.95
C TRP A 400 -5.62 -14.07 14.53
N ASP A 401 -6.76 -13.41 14.70
CA ASP A 401 -7.96 -13.74 13.94
C ASP A 401 -8.06 -12.79 12.74
N VAL A 402 -8.27 -13.37 11.55
CA VAL A 402 -8.40 -12.64 10.29
C VAL A 402 -9.79 -12.88 9.72
N LYS A 403 -10.47 -11.80 9.34
CA LYS A 403 -11.86 -11.86 8.87
C LYS A 403 -12.13 -10.85 7.76
N LEU A 404 -12.98 -11.22 6.80
CA LEU A 404 -13.43 -10.34 5.73
C LEU A 404 -14.90 -10.65 5.42
N ASP A 405 -15.80 -9.83 5.96
CA ASP A 405 -17.25 -10.05 5.86
C ASP A 405 -17.78 -9.89 4.43
N HIS A 406 -17.24 -8.92 3.70
CA HIS A 406 -17.62 -8.59 2.33
C HIS A 406 -16.51 -7.77 1.68
N VAL A 407 -16.57 -7.63 0.36
CA VAL A 407 -15.81 -6.64 -0.41
C VAL A 407 -16.77 -5.75 -1.18
N ARG A 408 -16.35 -4.53 -1.50
CA ARG A 408 -17.13 -3.59 -2.31
C ARG A 408 -16.60 -3.51 -3.72
N ARG A 409 -17.47 -3.47 -4.73
CA ARG A 409 -17.07 -3.08 -6.09
C ARG A 409 -17.22 -1.57 -6.23
N VAL A 410 -16.12 -0.88 -6.48
CA VAL A 410 -16.07 0.59 -6.61
C VAL A 410 -15.35 0.90 -7.92
N ASP A 411 -16.05 1.53 -8.87
CA ASP A 411 -15.49 2.03 -10.14
C ASP A 411 -14.54 1.05 -10.88
N GLY A 412 -14.90 -0.23 -10.95
CA GLY A 412 -14.09 -1.24 -11.65
C GLY A 412 -12.88 -1.74 -10.84
N ALA A 413 -12.92 -1.62 -9.52
CA ALA A 413 -11.99 -2.26 -8.59
C ALA A 413 -12.74 -2.95 -7.44
N ILE A 414 -12.06 -3.87 -6.76
CA ILE A 414 -12.55 -4.51 -5.53
C ILE A 414 -11.86 -3.89 -4.33
N VAL A 415 -12.64 -3.48 -3.33
CA VAL A 415 -12.16 -2.87 -2.09
C VAL A 415 -12.52 -3.78 -0.93
N GLY A 416 -11.57 -4.10 -0.08
CA GLY A 416 -11.80 -4.89 1.14
C GLY A 416 -11.22 -4.24 2.37
N ASP A 417 -12.00 -4.29 3.44
CA ASP A 417 -11.66 -3.81 4.77
C ASP A 417 -11.43 -5.05 5.66
N VAL A 418 -10.21 -5.59 5.64
CA VAL A 418 -9.85 -6.84 6.33
C VAL A 418 -9.70 -6.58 7.82
N GLN A 419 -10.42 -7.32 8.65
CA GLN A 419 -10.30 -7.26 10.11
C GLN A 419 -9.14 -8.14 10.56
N LEU A 420 -8.23 -7.57 11.35
CA LEU A 420 -7.13 -8.28 12.00
C LEU A 420 -7.22 -8.06 13.52
N THR A 421 -7.51 -9.12 14.27
CA THR A 421 -7.62 -9.09 15.73
C THR A 421 -6.43 -9.78 16.37
N ASN A 422 -5.72 -9.11 17.28
CA ASN A 422 -4.69 -9.76 18.10
C ASN A 422 -5.38 -10.58 19.20
N THR A 423 -5.41 -11.89 19.07
CA THR A 423 -6.00 -12.81 20.07
C THR A 423 -4.96 -13.38 21.05
N GLY A 424 -3.72 -12.92 20.95
CA GLY A 424 -2.65 -13.21 21.90
C GLY A 424 -2.81 -12.48 23.23
N THR A 425 -1.83 -12.67 24.12
CA THR A 425 -1.81 -12.03 25.45
C THR A 425 -0.92 -10.79 25.53
N GLU A 426 -0.14 -10.51 24.47
CA GLU A 426 0.85 -9.45 24.43
C GLU A 426 0.57 -8.50 23.27
N ALA A 427 0.97 -7.24 23.40
CA ALA A 427 0.90 -6.25 22.33
C ALA A 427 1.88 -6.60 21.19
N ALA A 428 1.44 -6.37 19.96
CA ALA A 428 2.24 -6.56 18.76
C ALA A 428 2.76 -5.22 18.24
N TYR A 429 4.00 -4.86 18.57
CA TYR A 429 4.60 -3.57 18.18
C TYR A 429 5.11 -3.48 16.73
N SER A 430 5.24 -4.63 16.06
CA SER A 430 5.59 -4.71 14.64
C SER A 430 4.67 -5.76 14.03
N VAL A 431 3.84 -5.39 13.06
CA VAL A 431 2.83 -6.28 12.50
C VAL A 431 3.21 -6.62 11.06
N THR A 432 3.64 -7.85 10.87
CA THR A 432 4.09 -8.42 9.57
C THR A 432 3.12 -9.50 9.08
N ALA A 433 1.91 -9.54 9.64
CA ALA A 433 0.88 -10.53 9.34
C ALA A 433 0.53 -10.56 7.85
N PHE A 434 0.55 -9.40 7.18
CA PHE A 434 0.19 -9.24 5.76
C PHE A 434 1.35 -8.77 4.86
N GLY A 435 2.54 -8.58 5.44
CA GLY A 435 3.72 -8.18 4.69
C GLY A 435 4.50 -9.34 4.08
N GLY A 436 5.29 -9.00 3.06
CA GLY A 436 6.32 -9.83 2.47
C GLY A 436 7.68 -9.63 3.16
N THR A 437 8.71 -10.29 2.63
CA THR A 437 10.08 -10.09 3.11
C THR A 437 10.62 -8.73 2.64
N THR A 438 11.94 -8.52 2.69
CA THR A 438 12.53 -7.40 1.93
C THR A 438 12.19 -7.48 0.45
N TRP A 439 11.83 -8.66 -0.05
CA TRP A 439 11.17 -8.89 -1.34
C TRP A 439 9.72 -9.26 -1.07
N ASP A 440 8.80 -8.55 -1.72
CA ASP A 440 7.40 -8.92 -1.70
C ASP A 440 7.14 -10.17 -2.55
N ALA A 441 5.90 -10.67 -2.51
CA ALA A 441 5.51 -11.87 -3.26
C ALA A 441 5.45 -11.66 -4.79
N ARG A 442 5.82 -10.48 -5.29
CA ARG A 442 5.99 -10.15 -6.72
C ARG A 442 7.47 -10.12 -7.13
N GLY A 443 8.38 -10.32 -6.17
CA GLY A 443 9.82 -10.24 -6.39
C GLY A 443 10.36 -8.81 -6.35
N GLU A 444 9.59 -7.85 -5.87
CA GLU A 444 9.97 -6.42 -5.79
C GLU A 444 10.46 -6.10 -4.37
N GLY A 445 11.60 -5.40 -4.26
CA GLY A 445 12.37 -5.33 -3.02
C GLY A 445 12.15 -4.06 -2.20
N SER A 446 11.25 -4.02 -1.22
CA SER A 446 11.13 -2.90 -0.27
C SER A 446 11.20 -3.34 1.18
N ALA A 447 12.25 -2.90 1.90
CA ALA A 447 12.32 -3.04 3.35
C ALA A 447 11.25 -2.20 4.06
N SER A 448 10.79 -1.12 3.43
CA SER A 448 9.75 -0.25 3.99
C SER A 448 8.34 -0.87 4.00
N LEU A 449 8.11 -1.93 3.22
CA LEU A 449 6.81 -2.60 3.07
C LEU A 449 6.70 -3.94 3.82
N ILE A 450 7.68 -4.26 4.68
CA ILE A 450 7.68 -5.47 5.52
C ILE A 450 6.43 -5.55 6.42
N THR A 451 5.90 -4.41 6.84
CA THR A 451 4.68 -4.31 7.66
C THR A 451 3.46 -3.86 6.86
N GLY A 452 3.54 -3.81 5.52
CA GLY A 452 2.43 -3.42 4.66
C GLY A 452 1.51 -4.58 4.29
N ALA A 453 0.35 -4.27 3.73
CA ALA A 453 -0.61 -5.26 3.24
C ALA A 453 -0.34 -5.69 1.79
N THR A 454 0.82 -6.31 1.53
CA THR A 454 1.27 -6.63 0.16
C THR A 454 0.94 -8.04 -0.30
N LYS A 455 0.72 -8.99 0.62
CA LYS A 455 0.48 -10.42 0.27
C LYS A 455 -0.99 -10.85 0.22
N LEU A 456 -1.91 -9.94 0.54
CA LEU A 456 -3.34 -10.20 0.49
C LEU A 456 -3.79 -10.19 -0.97
N THR A 457 -4.13 -11.35 -1.52
CA THR A 457 -4.46 -11.50 -2.95
C THR A 457 -5.85 -12.07 -3.14
N LEU A 458 -6.47 -11.79 -4.29
CA LEU A 458 -7.70 -12.46 -4.70
C LEU A 458 -7.39 -13.61 -5.64
N LEU A 459 -8.11 -14.74 -5.51
CA LEU A 459 -8.06 -15.83 -6.48
C LEU A 459 -9.26 -15.75 -7.41
N SER A 460 -9.01 -15.67 -8.71
CA SER A 460 -10.05 -15.70 -9.74
C SER A 460 -9.49 -16.24 -11.06
N GLY A 461 -10.25 -17.13 -11.70
CA GLY A 461 -9.92 -17.66 -13.03
C GLY A 461 -8.55 -18.36 -13.13
N GLY A 462 -8.09 -19.02 -12.07
CA GLY A 462 -6.76 -19.65 -12.03
C GLY A 462 -5.61 -18.65 -11.84
N MET A 463 -5.93 -17.39 -11.61
CA MET A 463 -5.00 -16.32 -11.33
C MET A 463 -5.09 -15.88 -9.88
N ARG A 464 -3.96 -15.40 -9.38
CA ARG A 464 -3.76 -14.64 -8.16
C ARG A 464 -3.62 -13.18 -8.55
N LEU A 465 -4.50 -12.33 -8.03
CA LEU A 465 -4.51 -10.90 -8.27
C LEU A 465 -3.99 -10.19 -7.02
N TYR A 466 -2.91 -9.46 -7.18
CA TYR A 466 -2.29 -8.69 -6.10
C TYR A 466 -3.03 -7.37 -5.91
N PRO A 467 -2.85 -6.69 -4.77
CA PRO A 467 -3.33 -5.33 -4.62
C PRO A 467 -2.84 -4.47 -5.78
N LEU A 468 -3.67 -3.56 -6.27
CA LEU A 468 -3.21 -2.53 -7.21
C LEU A 468 -2.02 -1.81 -6.59
N ASP A 469 -1.10 -1.33 -7.41
CA ASP A 469 0.10 -0.63 -6.93
C ASP A 469 0.47 0.51 -7.88
N TYR A 470 1.46 1.31 -7.51
CA TYR A 470 1.93 2.42 -8.33
C TYR A 470 3.39 2.72 -8.01
N VAL A 471 4.10 3.37 -8.93
CA VAL A 471 5.51 3.73 -8.76
C VAL A 471 5.65 5.21 -8.40
N ILE A 472 6.44 5.47 -7.37
CA ILE A 472 6.88 6.79 -6.94
C ILE A 472 8.34 6.97 -7.38
N ASP A 473 8.57 7.94 -8.27
CA ASP A 473 9.86 8.19 -8.92
C ASP A 473 10.84 9.01 -8.05
N ASP A 474 10.46 9.38 -6.81
CA ASP A 474 11.21 10.30 -5.96
C ASP A 474 11.95 9.61 -4.79
N SER A 475 13.24 9.95 -4.67
CA SER A 475 14.12 9.66 -3.54
C SER A 475 13.59 10.12 -2.17
N LEU A 476 12.64 11.06 -2.13
CA LEU A 476 12.03 11.55 -0.90
C LEU A 476 11.12 10.51 -0.23
N TYR A 477 10.43 9.66 -1.00
CA TYR A 477 9.61 8.54 -0.48
C TYR A 477 10.36 7.21 -0.47
N ASN A 478 11.47 7.14 -1.22
CA ASN A 478 12.12 5.89 -1.60
C ASN A 478 13.49 5.76 -0.93
N VAL A 479 13.49 5.41 0.36
CA VAL A 479 14.73 5.23 1.15
C VAL A 479 15.46 3.93 0.81
N ASP A 480 14.78 2.97 0.15
CA ASP A 480 15.31 1.62 -0.13
C ASP A 480 15.45 1.26 -1.62
N GLY A 481 15.01 2.11 -2.54
CA GLY A 481 15.26 1.99 -3.98
C GLY A 481 14.14 1.33 -4.80
N SER A 482 13.08 0.79 -4.19
CA SER A 482 12.00 0.11 -4.90
C SER A 482 10.98 1.03 -5.58
N GLY A 483 10.60 2.12 -4.92
CA GLY A 483 9.63 3.11 -5.40
C GLY A 483 8.20 2.61 -5.58
N ARG A 484 7.90 1.31 -5.45
CA ARG A 484 6.56 0.75 -5.67
C ARG A 484 5.75 0.71 -4.38
N GLU A 485 4.55 1.25 -4.41
CA GLU A 485 3.63 1.32 -3.28
C GLU A 485 2.33 0.55 -3.57
N PRO A 486 1.84 -0.27 -2.63
CA PRO A 486 0.52 -0.86 -2.77
C PRO A 486 -0.56 0.20 -2.59
N LEU A 487 -1.68 0.05 -3.30
CA LEU A 487 -2.95 0.69 -2.97
C LEU A 487 -3.64 -0.10 -1.84
N ALA A 488 -2.94 -0.12 -0.71
CA ALA A 488 -3.31 -0.80 0.51
C ALA A 488 -2.73 -0.03 1.71
N ASP A 489 -3.05 -0.45 2.93
CA ASP A 489 -2.37 0.07 4.11
C ASP A 489 -0.87 -0.26 4.04
N ARG A 490 -0.07 0.80 3.90
CA ARG A 490 1.38 0.74 3.71
C ARG A 490 2.12 0.19 4.93
N GLN A 491 1.65 0.54 6.12
CA GLN A 491 2.27 0.16 7.39
C GLN A 491 1.16 -0.17 8.38
N LEU A 492 1.14 -1.41 8.85
CA LEU A 492 0.25 -1.82 9.91
C LEU A 492 0.74 -1.25 11.26
N PRO A 493 -0.12 -0.58 12.02
CA PRO A 493 0.23 0.01 13.31
C PRO A 493 0.43 -1.09 14.37
N PRO A 494 1.00 -0.75 15.54
CA PRO A 494 0.95 -1.61 16.70
C PRO A 494 -0.50 -2.03 17.03
N VAL A 495 -0.67 -3.28 17.48
CA VAL A 495 -1.98 -3.84 17.86
C VAL A 495 -1.91 -4.43 19.26
N GLU A 496 -2.66 -3.84 20.19
CA GLU A 496 -2.76 -4.31 21.57
C GLU A 496 -3.47 -5.67 21.67
N ALA A 497 -3.24 -6.39 22.77
CA ALA A 497 -3.94 -7.67 23.00
C ALA A 497 -5.46 -7.46 23.07
N GLY A 498 -6.21 -8.19 22.24
CA GLY A 498 -7.65 -8.06 22.07
C GLY A 498 -8.11 -6.93 21.14
N GLU A 499 -7.20 -6.08 20.65
CA GLU A 499 -7.53 -5.02 19.69
C GLU A 499 -7.78 -5.61 18.31
N THR A 500 -8.75 -5.03 17.59
CA THR A 500 -8.99 -5.28 16.17
C THR A 500 -8.66 -4.04 15.39
N ILE A 501 -7.88 -4.18 14.33
CA ILE A 501 -7.64 -3.13 13.35
C ILE A 501 -8.29 -3.50 12.01
N ILE A 502 -8.59 -2.48 11.22
CA ILE A 502 -8.98 -2.63 9.81
C ILE A 502 -7.75 -2.46 8.93
N VAL A 503 -7.67 -3.27 7.89
CA VAL A 503 -6.64 -3.21 6.86
C VAL A 503 -7.33 -3.00 5.51
N THR A 504 -7.21 -1.80 4.96
CA THR A 504 -7.85 -1.46 3.68
C THR A 504 -6.96 -1.91 2.52
N VAL A 505 -7.54 -2.60 1.54
CA VAL A 505 -6.83 -3.09 0.34
C VAL A 505 -7.70 -2.91 -0.90
N VAL A 506 -7.11 -2.46 -2.01
CA VAL A 506 -7.76 -2.32 -3.31
C VAL A 506 -7.12 -3.28 -4.32
N TRP A 507 -7.94 -4.10 -4.97
CA TRP A 507 -7.54 -5.07 -5.99
C TRP A 507 -8.14 -4.72 -7.36
N PRO A 508 -7.56 -5.24 -8.46
CA PRO A 508 -8.23 -5.25 -9.74
C PRO A 508 -9.62 -5.89 -9.65
N ASP A 509 -10.54 -5.51 -10.54
CA ASP A 509 -11.86 -6.16 -10.60
C ASP A 509 -11.75 -7.66 -10.87
N VAL A 510 -12.69 -8.40 -10.31
CA VAL A 510 -12.86 -9.83 -10.57
C VAL A 510 -14.32 -10.10 -10.96
N PRO A 511 -14.57 -11.02 -11.90
CA PRO A 511 -15.93 -11.38 -12.28
C PRO A 511 -16.65 -12.09 -11.12
N GLY A 512 -17.95 -11.83 -10.99
CA GLY A 512 -18.85 -12.53 -10.08
C GLY A 512 -19.19 -11.77 -8.78
N ASP A 513 -20.01 -12.44 -7.96
CA ASP A 513 -20.64 -11.88 -6.76
C ASP A 513 -19.96 -12.36 -5.46
N THR A 514 -18.89 -13.14 -5.57
CA THR A 514 -18.08 -13.61 -4.44
C THR A 514 -16.61 -13.66 -4.82
N VAL A 515 -15.73 -13.41 -3.85
CA VAL A 515 -14.27 -13.54 -4.00
C VAL A 515 -13.68 -14.56 -3.02
N VAL A 516 -12.46 -14.99 -3.33
CA VAL A 516 -11.61 -15.78 -2.44
C VAL A 516 -10.38 -14.95 -2.11
N LEU A 517 -10.22 -14.57 -0.84
CA LEU A 517 -9.02 -13.91 -0.35
C LEU A 517 -8.01 -15.00 0.05
N ASP A 518 -6.79 -14.91 -0.47
CA ASP A 518 -5.72 -15.85 -0.21
C ASP A 518 -4.43 -15.10 0.17
N SER A 519 -3.81 -15.56 1.25
CA SER A 519 -2.49 -15.12 1.70
C SER A 519 -1.57 -16.34 1.61
N ALA A 520 -0.63 -16.31 0.68
CA ALA A 520 0.31 -17.41 0.46
C ALA A 520 1.54 -17.32 1.37
N THR A 521 2.24 -18.44 1.55
CA THR A 521 3.50 -18.48 2.30
C THR A 521 4.57 -17.73 1.50
N VAL A 522 5.31 -16.84 2.16
CA VAL A 522 6.52 -16.23 1.59
C VAL A 522 7.71 -17.11 1.98
N THR A 523 8.40 -17.68 0.98
CA THR A 523 9.55 -18.56 1.20
C THR A 523 10.85 -17.81 0.87
N THR A 524 11.87 -17.96 1.72
CA THR A 524 13.22 -17.40 1.51
C THR A 524 14.31 -18.44 1.75
N GLU A 525 15.42 -18.37 1.02
CA GLU A 525 16.66 -19.15 1.20
C GLU A 525 17.25 -19.02 2.60
N SER A 526 17.08 -17.86 3.23
CA SER A 526 17.57 -17.58 4.59
C SER A 526 16.77 -18.31 5.68
N GLY A 527 15.64 -18.95 5.34
CA GLY A 527 14.77 -19.63 6.30
C GLY A 527 14.06 -18.70 7.28
N LEU A 528 14.04 -17.39 7.05
CA LEU A 528 13.31 -16.40 7.86
C LEU A 528 11.80 -16.43 7.59
N THR A 529 11.21 -17.62 7.48
CA THR A 529 9.76 -17.80 7.31
C THR A 529 8.99 -17.51 8.60
N GLY A 530 9.69 -17.55 9.75
CA GLY A 530 9.09 -17.46 11.07
C GLY A 530 8.44 -16.12 11.38
N ASP A 531 9.09 -15.00 11.05
CA ASP A 531 8.66 -13.67 11.50
C ASP A 531 7.60 -13.01 10.59
N PHE A 532 7.21 -13.62 9.46
CA PHE A 532 6.17 -13.10 8.56
C PHE A 532 4.85 -13.87 8.77
N GLY A 533 3.72 -13.20 8.51
CA GLY A 533 2.42 -13.83 8.74
C GLY A 533 2.23 -15.12 7.93
N PRO A 534 1.71 -16.19 8.56
CA PRO A 534 1.50 -17.48 7.90
C PRO A 534 0.41 -17.41 6.82
N ALA A 535 0.35 -18.45 5.99
CA ALA A 535 -0.67 -18.57 4.96
C ALA A 535 -2.08 -18.79 5.55
N PHE A 536 -3.10 -18.32 4.84
CA PHE A 536 -4.51 -18.58 5.14
C PHE A 536 -5.40 -18.29 3.92
N ARG A 537 -6.67 -18.73 4.01
CA ARG A 537 -7.68 -18.46 2.99
C ARG A 537 -9.05 -18.13 3.58
N LEU A 538 -9.71 -17.14 3.00
CA LEU A 538 -11.12 -16.83 3.23
C LEU A 538 -11.91 -17.04 1.93
N THR A 539 -12.94 -17.86 1.99
CA THR A 539 -13.77 -18.24 0.83
C THR A 539 -15.17 -17.64 0.92
N GLY A 540 -15.84 -17.53 -0.23
CA GLY A 540 -17.24 -17.12 -0.29
C GLY A 540 -17.50 -15.71 0.24
N VAL A 541 -16.50 -14.83 0.18
CA VAL A 541 -16.64 -13.43 0.60
C VAL A 541 -17.55 -12.73 -0.40
N PRO A 542 -18.74 -12.23 -0.02
CA PRO A 542 -19.66 -11.59 -0.95
C PRO A 542 -19.09 -10.26 -1.47
N VAL A 543 -19.31 -10.02 -2.76
CA VAL A 543 -19.10 -8.71 -3.39
C VAL A 543 -20.39 -7.92 -3.29
N VAL A 544 -20.35 -6.74 -2.71
CA VAL A 544 -21.48 -5.81 -2.61
C VAL A 544 -21.16 -4.55 -3.41
N GLY A 545 -22.17 -3.93 -4.02
CA GLY A 545 -21.98 -2.77 -4.89
C GLY A 545 -23.22 -2.50 -5.70
#